data_AF-A0A7M2AEZ1-F1
#
_entry.id   AF-A0A7M2AEZ1-F1
#
_cell.length_a   1.000
_cell.length_b   1.000
_cell.length_c   1.000
_cell.angle_alpha   90.00
_cell.angle_beta   90.00
_cell.angle_gamma   90.00
#
_symmetry.space_group_name_H-M   'P 1'
#
loop_
_entity.id
_entity.type
_entity.pdbx_description
1 polymer ?
#
loop_
_entity_poly.entity_id
_entity_poly.type
_entity_poly.pdbx_seq_one_letter_code
_entity_poly.pdbx_strand_id
1 'polypeptide(L)'
;MIRSKHIVYICIIVSIITCFSILILKSDNKTAVILATDNIKEWPYNNLNYYPVKNEIEIKPLSIAIIDTGTDKTSPCLKNMDIEEIKITGSEDNDSKHGTLITSAFCTSKFLNTPSLDKKLLRDHLKLYSIDVGTDQKIEIESLNKGLSVALEKNVDIINLSIGTYKNNAKLNDLIKEALNRDIMVITSAGNDMTRQKLYPSAYEGVITVAAIDQRNNYVQTNNFNSDITLSAPGIDIPTSLMDEHGKNQVISGTSASSILVSSLVALLKTIDPEINGKRLNEIFKQTSIDLGTKGRDDHYGFGLIDFQSIIKYVNQAK
;
A
#
# COMPACT_ATOMS: atom_id res chain seq x y z
N MET A 1 -36.17 8.15 -67.52
CA MET A 1 -36.77 8.56 -66.23
C MET A 1 -36.72 7.35 -65.31
N ILE A 2 -35.69 7.00 -64.53
CA ILE A 2 -34.85 7.66 -63.53
C ILE A 2 -35.63 8.35 -62.39
N ARG A 3 -35.46 7.79 -61.18
CA ARG A 3 -35.76 8.26 -59.80
C ARG A 3 -37.26 8.28 -59.46
N SER A 4 -37.76 7.50 -58.50
CA SER A 4 -37.42 7.56 -57.07
C SER A 4 -37.76 6.24 -56.36
N LYS A 5 -36.75 5.45 -56.00
CA LYS A 5 -36.82 4.33 -55.04
C LYS A 5 -35.77 4.58 -53.95
N HIS A 6 -35.92 5.61 -53.13
CA HIS A 6 -34.94 5.93 -52.08
C HIS A 6 -35.51 6.54 -50.78
N ILE A 7 -36.79 6.33 -50.44
CA ILE A 7 -37.38 6.96 -49.22
C ILE A 7 -37.96 5.95 -48.20
N VAL A 8 -37.93 4.64 -48.44
CA VAL A 8 -38.48 3.67 -47.46
C VAL A 8 -37.42 2.88 -46.67
N TYR A 9 -36.13 3.01 -47.00
CA TYR A 9 -35.05 2.30 -46.28
C TYR A 9 -34.36 3.10 -45.16
N ILE A 10 -34.76 4.35 -44.90
CA ILE A 10 -34.07 5.21 -43.91
C ILE A 10 -34.74 5.16 -42.52
N CYS A 11 -36.01 4.76 -42.40
CA CYS A 11 -36.69 4.74 -41.09
C CYS A 11 -36.54 3.42 -40.30
N ILE A 12 -36.10 2.33 -40.92
CA ILE A 12 -35.90 1.04 -40.21
C ILE A 12 -34.46 0.91 -39.67
N ILE A 13 -33.48 1.59 -40.28
CA ILE A 13 -32.07 1.56 -39.82
C ILE A 13 -31.86 2.43 -38.58
N VAL A 14 -32.65 3.49 -38.38
CA VAL A 14 -32.52 4.37 -37.20
C VAL A 14 -33.11 3.74 -35.92
N SER A 15 -34.08 2.82 -36.02
CA SER A 15 -34.64 2.12 -34.84
C SER A 15 -33.82 0.90 -34.38
N ILE A 16 -33.00 0.31 -35.27
CA ILE A 16 -32.14 -0.82 -34.91
C ILE A 16 -30.84 -0.34 -34.22
N ILE A 17 -30.37 0.87 -34.56
CA ILE A 17 -29.18 1.47 -33.94
C ILE A 17 -29.49 1.98 -32.52
N THR A 18 -30.70 2.46 -32.24
CA THR A 18 -31.11 2.86 -30.88
C THR A 18 -31.35 1.66 -29.95
N CYS A 19 -31.79 0.51 -30.47
CA CYS A 19 -31.91 -0.72 -29.67
C CYS A 19 -30.57 -1.45 -29.43
N PHE A 20 -29.59 -1.33 -30.33
CA PHE A 20 -28.24 -1.87 -30.07
C PHE A 20 -27.45 -1.04 -29.06
N SER A 21 -27.76 0.25 -28.94
CA SER A 21 -27.12 1.15 -27.97
C SER A 21 -27.63 0.97 -26.53
N ILE A 22 -28.76 0.28 -26.34
CA ILE A 22 -29.38 0.05 -25.03
C ILE A 22 -29.10 -1.37 -24.50
N LEU A 23 -28.60 -2.28 -25.33
CA LEU A 23 -28.32 -3.68 -24.96
C LEU A 23 -26.88 -3.95 -24.46
N ILE A 24 -26.03 -2.93 -24.32
CA ILE A 24 -24.68 -3.05 -23.72
C ILE A 24 -24.65 -2.70 -22.22
N LEU A 25 -25.76 -2.20 -21.63
CA LEU A 25 -25.84 -1.85 -20.21
C LEU A 25 -26.39 -2.98 -19.31
N LYS A 26 -26.03 -4.22 -19.62
CA LYS A 26 -26.23 -5.36 -18.72
C LYS A 26 -25.14 -6.42 -18.86
N SER A 27 -23.89 -5.97 -18.97
CA SER A 27 -22.72 -6.83 -18.86
C SER A 27 -22.06 -6.54 -17.50
N ASP A 28 -22.24 -7.49 -16.59
CA ASP A 28 -21.44 -7.78 -15.39
C ASP A 28 -20.70 -6.62 -14.72
N ASN A 29 -21.10 -6.34 -13.47
CA ASN A 29 -20.36 -5.52 -12.49
C ASN A 29 -18.90 -5.95 -12.24
N LYS A 30 -18.41 -7.02 -12.88
CA LYS A 30 -16.99 -7.42 -12.88
C LYS A 30 -16.15 -6.58 -13.86
N THR A 31 -16.72 -6.07 -14.93
CA THR A 31 -15.99 -5.28 -15.94
C THR A 31 -15.73 -3.84 -15.46
N ALA A 32 -16.59 -3.30 -14.59
CA ALA A 32 -16.39 -2.00 -13.95
C ALA A 32 -15.17 -1.98 -13.00
N VAL A 33 -14.74 -3.14 -12.50
CA VAL A 33 -13.53 -3.28 -11.66
C VAL A 33 -12.25 -3.27 -12.52
N ILE A 34 -12.35 -3.64 -13.81
CA ILE A 34 -11.22 -3.65 -14.74
C ILE A 34 -10.96 -2.24 -15.31
N LEU A 35 -11.99 -1.40 -15.45
CA LEU A 35 -11.87 -0.03 -15.99
C LEU A 35 -11.28 1.01 -15.02
N ALA A 36 -11.03 0.66 -13.75
CA ALA A 36 -10.29 1.53 -12.82
C ALA A 36 -8.75 1.41 -12.95
N THR A 37 -8.25 0.64 -13.93
CA THR A 37 -6.81 0.36 -14.09
C THR A 37 -6.09 1.21 -15.14
N ASP A 38 -6.82 1.88 -16.05
CA ASP A 38 -6.22 2.62 -17.18
C ASP A 38 -5.51 3.93 -16.80
N ASN A 39 -5.56 4.35 -15.53
CA ASN A 39 -4.93 5.60 -15.05
C ASN A 39 -4.05 5.42 -13.80
N ILE A 40 -3.68 4.20 -13.43
CA ILE A 40 -2.70 3.98 -12.37
C ILE A 40 -1.33 4.37 -12.93
N LYS A 41 -0.69 5.38 -12.34
CA LYS A 41 0.69 5.74 -12.69
C LYS A 41 1.58 4.50 -12.56
N GLU A 42 2.14 4.07 -13.70
CA GLU A 42 2.96 2.85 -13.80
C GLU A 42 4.38 3.02 -13.26
N TRP A 43 4.84 4.27 -13.16
CA TRP A 43 6.20 4.60 -12.77
C TRP A 43 6.67 3.91 -11.48
N PRO A 44 5.87 3.81 -10.38
CA PRO A 44 6.36 3.18 -9.16
C PRO A 44 6.79 1.75 -9.42
N TYR A 45 6.00 0.98 -10.18
CA TYR A 45 6.27 -0.42 -10.46
C TYR A 45 7.40 -0.61 -11.47
N ASN A 46 7.54 0.32 -12.42
CA ASN A 46 8.68 0.34 -13.35
C ASN A 46 10.00 0.54 -12.59
N ASN A 47 10.07 1.51 -11.67
CA ASN A 47 11.27 1.75 -10.86
C ASN A 47 11.60 0.57 -9.93
N LEU A 48 10.57 -0.17 -9.50
CA LEU A 48 10.73 -1.38 -8.68
C LEU A 48 11.10 -2.63 -9.50
N ASN A 49 11.29 -2.55 -10.82
CA ASN A 49 11.46 -3.71 -11.72
C ASN A 49 10.36 -4.76 -11.55
N TYR A 50 9.13 -4.32 -11.33
CA TYR A 50 8.00 -5.22 -11.13
C TYR A 50 7.68 -6.01 -12.41
N TYR A 51 7.34 -7.28 -12.23
CA TYR A 51 6.68 -8.09 -13.25
C TYR A 51 5.57 -8.92 -12.60
N PRO A 52 4.48 -9.25 -13.33
CA PRO A 52 3.44 -10.10 -12.79
C PRO A 52 3.98 -11.47 -12.38
N VAL A 53 3.70 -11.89 -11.16
CA VAL A 53 4.00 -13.25 -10.69
C VAL A 53 3.15 -14.23 -11.50
N LYS A 54 3.81 -15.13 -12.25
CA LYS A 54 3.15 -16.01 -13.25
C LYS A 54 2.50 -17.26 -12.66
N ASN A 55 2.94 -17.67 -11.48
CA ASN A 55 2.37 -18.84 -10.81
C ASN A 55 1.26 -18.35 -9.89
N GLU A 56 0.06 -18.87 -10.09
CA GLU A 56 -1.04 -18.69 -9.15
C GLU A 56 -0.57 -19.17 -7.77
N ILE A 57 -0.61 -18.26 -6.79
CA ILE A 57 -0.13 -18.49 -5.43
C ILE A 57 -1.25 -19.06 -4.56
N GLU A 58 -0.91 -20.05 -3.73
CA GLU A 58 -1.77 -20.48 -2.63
C GLU A 58 -1.71 -19.44 -1.52
N ILE A 59 -2.87 -18.88 -1.15
CA ILE A 59 -2.94 -17.84 -0.13
C ILE A 59 -3.31 -18.48 1.21
N LYS A 60 -2.36 -18.48 2.14
CA LYS A 60 -2.67 -18.68 3.55
C LYS A 60 -3.31 -17.41 4.12
N PRO A 61 -4.22 -17.52 5.12
CA PRO A 61 -4.78 -16.35 5.78
C PRO A 61 -3.68 -15.40 6.23
N LEU A 62 -3.75 -14.14 5.80
CA LEU A 62 -2.80 -13.09 6.14
C LEU A 62 -3.56 -11.90 6.71
N SER A 63 -3.07 -11.36 7.81
CA SER A 63 -3.71 -10.29 8.55
C SER A 63 -2.76 -9.11 8.73
N ILE A 64 -3.29 -7.90 8.55
CA ILE A 64 -2.49 -6.68 8.51
C ILE A 64 -3.19 -5.61 9.34
N ALA A 65 -2.46 -4.99 10.26
CA ALA A 65 -2.91 -3.78 10.94
C ALA A 65 -2.37 -2.55 10.21
N ILE A 66 -3.27 -1.63 9.85
CA ILE A 66 -2.93 -0.29 9.40
C ILE A 66 -3.30 0.64 10.55
N ILE A 67 -2.28 1.15 11.25
CA ILE A 67 -2.46 2.07 12.39
C ILE A 67 -2.29 3.49 11.87
N ASP A 68 -3.40 4.21 11.75
CA ASP A 68 -3.48 5.51 11.09
C ASP A 68 -4.71 6.29 11.62
N THR A 69 -5.32 7.16 10.82
CA THR A 69 -6.48 7.99 11.18
C THR A 69 -7.82 7.37 10.82
N GLY A 70 -7.87 6.04 10.76
CA GLY A 70 -9.05 5.29 10.32
C GLY A 70 -9.23 5.26 8.79
N THR A 71 -10.16 4.42 8.34
CA THR A 71 -10.40 4.15 6.93
C THR A 71 -11.89 4.31 6.64
N ASP A 72 -12.25 4.89 5.50
CA ASP A 72 -13.59 4.78 4.93
C ASP A 72 -13.68 3.53 4.04
N LYS A 73 -14.21 2.45 4.61
CA LYS A 73 -14.41 1.18 3.90
C LYS A 73 -15.45 1.23 2.78
N THR A 74 -16.21 2.32 2.63
CA THR A 74 -17.22 2.43 1.56
C THR A 74 -16.60 2.78 0.20
N SER A 75 -15.32 3.18 0.18
CA SER A 75 -14.61 3.54 -1.04
C SER A 75 -14.49 2.35 -2.04
N PRO A 76 -14.36 2.62 -3.37
CA PRO A 76 -14.59 1.62 -4.41
C PRO A 76 -13.76 0.33 -4.31
N CYS A 77 -12.50 0.44 -3.89
CA CYS A 77 -11.59 -0.69 -3.73
C CYS A 77 -11.81 -1.40 -2.37
N LEU A 78 -12.03 -0.61 -1.32
CA LEU A 78 -12.06 -1.08 0.07
C LEU A 78 -13.35 -1.82 0.43
N LYS A 79 -14.47 -1.49 -0.22
CA LYS A 79 -15.77 -2.14 0.03
C LYS A 79 -15.80 -3.65 -0.22
N ASN A 80 -14.81 -4.16 -0.96
CA ASN A 80 -14.69 -5.59 -1.29
C ASN A 80 -13.65 -6.31 -0.41
N MET A 81 -12.91 -5.59 0.44
CA MET A 81 -11.92 -6.17 1.34
C MET A 81 -12.56 -6.49 2.70
N ASP A 82 -12.02 -7.48 3.41
CA ASP A 82 -12.42 -7.77 4.79
C ASP A 82 -11.71 -6.81 5.75
N ILE A 83 -12.37 -5.70 6.08
CA ILE A 83 -11.84 -4.64 6.96
C ILE A 83 -12.62 -4.58 8.27
N GLU A 84 -11.92 -4.76 9.38
CA GLU A 84 -12.40 -4.44 10.73
C GLU A 84 -11.85 -3.08 11.16
N GLU A 85 -12.75 -2.12 11.42
CA GLU A 85 -12.40 -0.79 11.90
C GLU A 85 -12.40 -0.76 13.43
N ILE A 86 -11.33 -0.25 14.02
CA ILE A 86 -11.17 -0.14 15.47
C ILE A 86 -10.85 1.31 15.80
N LYS A 87 -11.75 1.97 16.53
CA LYS A 87 -11.57 3.36 16.95
C LYS A 87 -10.97 3.43 18.36
N ILE A 88 -9.73 3.90 18.46
CA ILE A 88 -9.07 4.16 19.74
C ILE A 88 -9.45 5.54 20.26
N THR A 89 -9.42 6.53 19.38
CA THR A 89 -9.89 7.89 19.63
C THR A 89 -11.40 7.96 19.45
N GLY A 90 -12.09 8.55 20.43
CA GLY A 90 -13.53 8.83 20.34
C GLY A 90 -13.85 10.08 19.51
N SER A 91 -12.88 10.63 18.77
CA SER A 91 -13.08 11.81 17.95
C SER A 91 -14.03 11.47 16.79
N GLU A 92 -15.16 12.15 16.76
CA GLU A 92 -16.12 12.13 15.64
C GLU A 92 -15.58 12.84 14.39
N ASP A 93 -14.35 13.36 14.46
CA ASP A 93 -13.69 14.13 13.41
C ASP A 93 -13.22 13.19 12.28
N ASN A 94 -14.18 12.77 11.46
CA ASN A 94 -14.01 11.96 10.25
C ASN A 94 -13.31 12.72 9.09
N ASP A 95 -12.81 13.94 9.31
CA ASP A 95 -12.19 14.75 8.25
C ASP A 95 -10.74 14.33 7.93
N SER A 96 -10.15 13.44 8.73
CA SER A 96 -8.81 12.89 8.47
C SER A 96 -8.87 11.85 7.36
N LYS A 97 -8.50 12.25 6.14
CA LYS A 97 -8.51 11.38 4.95
C LYS A 97 -7.26 10.51 4.81
N HIS A 98 -6.22 10.75 5.61
CA HIS A 98 -4.93 10.08 5.44
C HIS A 98 -5.02 8.56 5.53
N GLY A 99 -5.62 8.00 6.59
CA GLY A 99 -5.75 6.54 6.71
C GLY A 99 -6.58 5.92 5.58
N THR A 100 -7.61 6.61 5.10
CA THR A 100 -8.36 6.17 3.92
C THR A 100 -7.49 6.19 2.65
N LEU A 101 -6.70 7.24 2.43
CA LEU A 101 -5.77 7.33 1.30
C LEU A 101 -4.70 6.24 1.35
N ILE A 102 -4.15 5.97 2.54
CA ILE A 102 -3.15 4.92 2.77
C ILE A 102 -3.73 3.54 2.47
N THR A 103 -4.86 3.19 3.09
CA THR A 103 -5.52 1.89 2.85
C THR A 103 -5.98 1.77 1.40
N SER A 104 -6.38 2.88 0.77
CA SER A 104 -6.74 2.91 -0.65
C SER A 104 -5.54 2.65 -1.56
N ALA A 105 -4.37 3.25 -1.29
CA ALA A 105 -3.11 2.97 -2.00
C ALA A 105 -2.63 1.52 -1.80
N PHE A 106 -2.85 0.96 -0.60
CA PHE A 106 -2.64 -0.46 -0.33
C PHE A 106 -3.49 -1.32 -1.28
N CYS A 107 -4.81 -1.08 -1.31
CA CYS A 107 -5.76 -1.85 -2.10
C CYS A 107 -5.55 -1.77 -3.63
N THR A 108 -5.07 -0.64 -4.14
CA THR A 108 -4.73 -0.46 -5.57
C THR A 108 -3.34 -0.99 -5.94
N SER A 109 -2.55 -1.46 -4.96
CA SER A 109 -1.19 -1.92 -5.22
C SER A 109 -1.15 -3.08 -6.21
N LYS A 110 -0.23 -3.08 -7.19
CA LYS A 110 -0.06 -4.24 -8.09
C LYS A 110 0.34 -5.50 -7.34
N PHE A 111 1.05 -5.37 -6.22
CA PHE A 111 1.40 -6.51 -5.39
C PHE A 111 0.14 -7.22 -4.85
N LEU A 112 -0.84 -6.47 -4.36
CA LEU A 112 -2.08 -7.04 -3.83
C LEU A 112 -3.11 -7.40 -4.90
N ASN A 113 -2.94 -6.87 -6.11
CA ASN A 113 -3.70 -7.25 -7.29
C ASN A 113 -3.02 -8.40 -8.07
N THR A 114 -2.11 -9.14 -7.43
CA THR A 114 -1.57 -10.39 -7.96
C THR A 114 -2.66 -11.48 -7.93
N PRO A 115 -2.93 -12.19 -9.04
CA PRO A 115 -3.89 -13.29 -9.06
C PRO A 115 -3.46 -14.51 -8.22
N SER A 116 -4.43 -15.18 -7.59
CA SER A 116 -4.27 -16.43 -6.84
C SER A 116 -4.89 -17.64 -7.55
N LEU A 117 -4.65 -18.85 -6.99
CA LEU A 117 -5.16 -20.13 -7.52
C LEU A 117 -6.68 -20.19 -7.69
N ASP A 118 -7.42 -19.50 -6.84
CA ASP A 118 -8.88 -19.42 -6.91
C ASP A 118 -9.39 -18.31 -7.86
N LYS A 119 -8.49 -17.72 -8.66
CA LYS A 119 -8.75 -16.62 -9.60
C LYS A 119 -9.26 -15.33 -8.95
N LYS A 120 -9.06 -15.18 -7.64
CA LYS A 120 -9.22 -13.91 -6.93
C LYS A 120 -7.89 -13.16 -6.88
N LEU A 121 -7.92 -11.96 -6.34
CA LEU A 121 -6.73 -11.13 -6.13
C LEU A 121 -6.23 -11.34 -4.70
N LEU A 122 -4.92 -11.20 -4.46
CA LEU A 122 -4.34 -11.34 -3.12
C LEU A 122 -5.10 -10.52 -2.06
N ARG A 123 -5.47 -9.27 -2.38
CA ARG A 123 -6.27 -8.41 -1.48
C ARG A 123 -7.59 -9.02 -1.00
N ASP A 124 -8.21 -9.91 -1.80
CA ASP A 124 -9.51 -10.51 -1.48
C ASP A 124 -9.40 -11.60 -0.39
N HIS A 125 -8.18 -11.98 -0.03
CA HIS A 125 -7.87 -12.98 0.99
C HIS A 125 -7.27 -12.37 2.26
N LEU A 126 -7.08 -11.04 2.30
CA LEU A 126 -6.48 -10.35 3.43
C LEU A 126 -7.55 -9.96 4.46
N LYS A 127 -7.22 -10.16 5.73
CA LYS A 127 -7.91 -9.50 6.84
C LYS A 127 -7.20 -8.19 7.18
N LEU A 128 -7.87 -7.07 7.07
CA LEU A 128 -7.34 -5.77 7.49
C LEU A 128 -7.95 -5.31 8.80
N TYR A 129 -7.09 -4.81 9.69
CA TYR A 129 -7.47 -4.08 10.89
C TYR A 129 -7.10 -2.61 10.68
N SER A 130 -8.10 -1.76 10.44
CA SER A 130 -7.90 -0.31 10.36
C SER A 130 -8.03 0.26 11.78
N ILE A 131 -6.91 0.60 12.40
CA ILE A 131 -6.85 1.07 13.79
C ILE A 131 -6.67 2.58 13.77
N ASP A 132 -7.75 3.29 14.11
CA ASP A 132 -7.80 4.76 14.21
C ASP A 132 -7.25 5.20 15.56
N VAL A 133 -6.10 5.88 15.53
CA VAL A 133 -5.40 6.40 16.72
C VAL A 133 -5.39 7.92 16.81
N GLY A 134 -6.12 8.62 15.95
CA GLY A 134 -6.20 10.08 15.97
C GLY A 134 -6.35 10.70 14.59
N THR A 135 -5.83 11.91 14.44
CA THR A 135 -5.94 12.70 13.21
C THR A 135 -4.57 13.10 12.69
N ASP A 136 -4.52 13.58 11.45
CA ASP A 136 -3.29 14.06 10.78
C ASP A 136 -2.55 15.14 11.60
N GLN A 137 -3.29 15.89 12.43
CA GLN A 137 -2.76 17.00 13.21
C GLN A 137 -2.43 16.62 14.66
N LYS A 138 -2.99 15.50 15.16
CA LYS A 138 -2.87 15.14 16.57
C LYS A 138 -2.89 13.63 16.77
N ILE A 139 -1.72 13.11 17.13
CA ILE A 139 -1.54 11.73 17.56
C ILE A 139 -0.98 11.73 18.97
N GLU A 140 -1.77 11.22 19.91
CA GLU A 140 -1.35 11.08 21.30
C GLU A 140 -0.61 9.76 21.48
N ILE A 141 0.50 9.79 22.22
CA ILE A 141 1.33 8.60 22.46
C ILE A 141 0.54 7.46 23.11
N GLU A 142 -0.46 7.78 23.94
CA GLU A 142 -1.33 6.78 24.56
C GLU A 142 -2.27 6.11 23.55
N SER A 143 -2.81 6.87 22.59
CA SER A 143 -3.62 6.31 21.50
C SER A 143 -2.78 5.39 20.62
N LEU A 144 -1.55 5.81 20.28
CA LEU A 144 -0.61 4.99 19.53
C LEU A 144 -0.24 3.69 20.27
N ASN A 145 0.08 3.79 21.57
CA ASN A 145 0.36 2.63 22.42
C ASN A 145 -0.82 1.66 22.43
N LYS A 146 -2.05 2.17 22.61
CA LYS A 146 -3.26 1.34 22.62
C LYS A 146 -3.55 0.72 21.26
N GLY A 147 -3.33 1.44 20.16
CA GLY A 147 -3.46 0.91 18.81
C GLY A 147 -2.50 -0.24 18.53
N LEU A 148 -1.24 -0.12 18.97
CA LEU A 148 -0.26 -1.21 18.91
C LEU A 148 -0.65 -2.40 19.79
N SER A 149 -1.13 -2.17 21.02
CA SER A 149 -1.63 -3.25 21.87
C SER A 149 -2.77 -4.02 21.20
N VAL A 150 -3.71 -3.33 20.53
CA VAL A 150 -4.78 -3.98 19.76
C VAL A 150 -4.21 -4.80 18.61
N ALA A 151 -3.24 -4.30 17.85
CA ALA A 151 -2.61 -5.06 16.77
C ALA A 151 -1.95 -6.36 17.30
N LEU A 152 -1.30 -6.29 18.47
CA LEU A 152 -0.71 -7.45 19.15
C LEU A 152 -1.77 -8.45 19.63
N GLU A 153 -2.89 -7.97 20.17
CA GLU A 153 -4.03 -8.80 20.59
C GLU A 153 -4.67 -9.54 19.42
N LYS A 154 -4.75 -8.88 18.26
CA LYS A 154 -5.22 -9.50 17.01
C LYS A 154 -4.21 -10.47 16.39
N ASN A 155 -2.96 -10.48 16.88
CA ASN A 155 -1.88 -11.33 16.40
C ASN A 155 -1.70 -11.23 14.88
N VAL A 156 -1.62 -9.99 14.38
CA VAL A 156 -1.48 -9.72 12.95
C VAL A 156 -0.11 -10.15 12.42
N ASP A 157 0.02 -10.36 11.12
CA ASP A 157 1.30 -10.73 10.49
C ASP A 157 2.16 -9.49 10.18
N ILE A 158 1.51 -8.38 9.83
CA ILE A 158 2.16 -7.12 9.42
C ILE A 158 1.49 -5.94 10.13
N ILE A 159 2.30 -5.02 10.62
CA ILE A 159 1.85 -3.71 11.12
C ILE A 159 2.45 -2.63 10.22
N ASN A 160 1.59 -1.83 9.57
CA ASN A 160 1.98 -0.58 8.93
C ASN A 160 1.67 0.60 9.87
N LEU A 161 2.66 1.48 10.05
CA LEU A 161 2.50 2.74 10.77
C LEU A 161 3.02 3.89 9.91
N SER A 162 2.10 4.70 9.41
CA SER A 162 2.43 5.92 8.68
C SER A 162 2.42 7.17 9.57
N ILE A 163 2.72 6.96 10.86
CA ILE A 163 2.60 7.94 11.95
C ILE A 163 3.73 7.75 12.97
N GLY A 164 4.10 8.81 13.68
CA GLY A 164 5.15 8.71 14.69
C GLY A 164 5.28 9.93 15.61
N THR A 165 6.25 9.85 16.52
CA THR A 165 6.59 10.91 17.47
C THR A 165 8.09 11.11 17.58
N TYR A 166 8.52 12.35 17.79
CA TYR A 166 9.92 12.68 18.03
C TYR A 166 10.39 12.45 19.47
N LYS A 167 9.48 11.98 20.34
CA LYS A 167 9.78 11.67 21.73
C LYS A 167 9.83 10.15 21.94
N ASN A 168 11.00 9.65 22.31
CA ASN A 168 11.16 8.25 22.70
C ASN A 168 10.22 7.90 23.88
N ASN A 169 9.65 6.70 23.86
CA ASN A 169 8.71 6.23 24.87
C ASN A 169 8.96 4.74 25.17
N ALA A 170 9.23 4.42 26.44
CA ALA A 170 9.58 3.05 26.86
C ALA A 170 8.47 2.05 26.54
N LYS A 171 7.20 2.38 26.82
CA LYS A 171 6.05 1.52 26.54
C LYS A 171 5.89 1.26 25.03
N LEU A 172 6.08 2.30 24.21
CA LEU A 172 6.06 2.14 22.75
C LEU A 172 7.16 1.19 22.27
N ASN A 173 8.37 1.32 22.81
CA ASN A 173 9.49 0.43 22.49
C ASN A 173 9.21 -1.02 22.90
N ASP A 174 8.64 -1.23 24.09
CA ASP A 174 8.30 -2.57 24.59
C ASP A 174 7.25 -3.25 23.70
N LEU A 175 6.22 -2.52 23.27
CA LEU A 175 5.20 -3.02 22.32
C LEU A 175 5.81 -3.40 20.97
N ILE A 176 6.75 -2.61 20.46
CA ILE A 176 7.44 -2.91 19.19
C ILE A 176 8.33 -4.14 19.33
N LYS A 177 9.09 -4.26 20.42
CA LYS A 177 9.88 -5.47 20.71
C LYS A 177 8.99 -6.70 20.83
N GLU A 178 7.84 -6.58 21.48
CA GLU A 178 6.86 -7.65 21.59
C GLU A 178 6.33 -8.08 20.22
N ALA A 179 6.01 -7.13 19.33
CA ALA A 179 5.61 -7.44 17.95
C ALA A 179 6.69 -8.24 17.23
N LEU A 180 7.94 -7.74 17.27
CA LEU A 180 9.08 -8.38 16.59
C LEU A 180 9.39 -9.77 17.16
N ASN A 181 9.28 -9.96 18.47
CA ASN A 181 9.48 -11.27 19.12
C ASN A 181 8.40 -12.30 18.77
N ARG A 182 7.23 -11.84 18.30
CA ARG A 182 6.14 -12.69 17.79
C ARG A 182 6.20 -12.86 16.26
N ASP A 183 7.34 -12.52 15.64
CA ASP A 183 7.55 -12.51 14.19
C ASP A 183 6.58 -11.59 13.41
N ILE A 184 5.95 -10.62 14.10
CA ILE A 184 5.11 -9.60 13.46
C ILE A 184 6.03 -8.56 12.82
N MET A 185 5.88 -8.36 11.51
CA MET A 185 6.71 -7.44 10.75
C MET A 185 6.18 -6.01 10.91
N VAL A 186 7.03 -5.10 11.40
CA VAL A 186 6.66 -3.69 11.58
C VAL A 186 7.31 -2.84 10.51
N ILE A 187 6.49 -2.15 9.72
CA ILE A 187 6.90 -1.29 8.60
C ILE A 187 6.40 0.12 8.86
N THR A 188 7.29 1.10 8.75
CA THR A 188 6.96 2.49 9.10
C THR A 188 7.46 3.48 8.07
N SER A 189 6.85 4.66 8.06
CA SER A 189 7.35 5.80 7.30
C SER A 189 8.58 6.42 7.98
N ALA A 190 9.54 6.92 7.20
CA ALA A 190 10.70 7.64 7.75
C ALA A 190 10.34 9.01 8.36
N GLY A 191 9.22 9.61 7.94
CA GLY A 191 8.79 10.95 8.33
C GLY A 191 9.14 12.01 7.27
N ASN A 192 8.47 13.17 7.35
CA ASN A 192 8.44 14.17 6.28
C ASN A 192 8.83 15.59 6.76
N ASP A 193 9.70 15.69 7.78
CA ASP A 193 10.01 16.95 8.46
C ASP A 193 11.43 17.48 8.15
N MET A 194 12.12 16.90 7.16
CA MET A 194 13.46 17.36 6.72
C MET A 194 14.51 17.35 7.83
N THR A 195 14.45 16.38 8.75
CA THR A 195 15.31 16.35 9.93
C THR A 195 16.10 15.06 10.08
N ARG A 196 17.22 15.14 10.81
CA ARG A 196 17.99 13.98 11.29
C ARG A 196 17.46 13.41 12.60
N GLN A 197 16.47 14.07 13.22
CA GLN A 197 15.90 13.61 14.47
C GLN A 197 15.27 12.23 14.32
N LYS A 198 15.41 11.40 15.36
CA LYS A 198 14.80 10.08 15.41
C LYS A 198 13.29 10.20 15.55
N LEU A 199 12.57 9.57 14.62
CA LEU A 199 11.12 9.40 14.67
C LEU A 199 10.81 8.01 15.23
N TYR A 200 9.92 7.91 16.21
CA TYR A 200 9.51 6.65 16.81
C TYR A 200 8.08 6.31 16.39
N PRO A 201 7.78 5.04 16.02
CA PRO A 201 8.62 3.86 16.24
C PRO A 201 9.68 3.55 15.17
N SER A 202 9.78 4.34 14.09
CA SER A 202 10.72 4.12 12.97
C SER A 202 12.19 3.95 13.40
N ALA A 203 12.59 4.58 14.49
CA ALA A 203 13.96 4.51 15.02
C ALA A 203 14.25 3.32 15.94
N TYR A 204 13.26 2.46 16.21
CA TYR A 204 13.48 1.26 17.01
C TYR A 204 14.12 0.14 16.19
N GLU A 205 14.97 -0.63 16.85
CA GLU A 205 15.68 -1.75 16.23
C GLU A 205 14.70 -2.80 15.71
N GLY A 206 14.97 -3.32 14.51
CA GLY A 206 14.16 -4.34 13.85
C GLY A 206 12.96 -3.81 13.06
N VAL A 207 12.61 -2.52 13.21
CA VAL A 207 11.58 -1.87 12.39
C VAL A 207 12.11 -1.60 10.97
N ILE A 208 11.26 -1.85 9.96
CA ILE A 208 11.56 -1.55 8.56
C ILE A 208 11.08 -0.12 8.27
N THR A 209 12.02 0.81 8.22
CA THR A 209 11.75 2.23 8.00
C THR A 209 11.99 2.60 6.53
N VAL A 210 10.96 3.16 5.91
CA VAL A 210 10.90 3.39 4.46
C VAL A 210 10.97 4.88 4.14
N ALA A 211 11.99 5.27 3.38
CA ALA A 211 12.14 6.62 2.81
C ALA A 211 11.45 6.71 1.43
N ALA A 212 11.02 7.93 1.07
CA ALA A 212 10.35 8.18 -0.21
C ALA A 212 11.34 8.65 -1.29
N ILE A 213 11.13 8.17 -2.50
CA ILE A 213 11.82 8.64 -3.72
C ILE A 213 10.83 9.10 -4.80
N ASP A 214 11.31 9.97 -5.68
CA ASP A 214 10.61 10.40 -6.90
C ASP A 214 10.82 9.41 -8.07
N GLN A 215 10.14 9.66 -9.19
CA GLN A 215 10.24 8.86 -10.42
C GLN A 215 11.63 8.76 -11.04
N ARG A 216 12.57 9.61 -10.62
CA ARG A 216 13.96 9.63 -11.09
C ARG A 216 14.91 9.04 -10.04
N ASN A 217 14.38 8.36 -9.02
CA ASN A 217 15.14 7.80 -7.90
C ASN A 217 15.85 8.85 -7.02
N ASN A 218 15.42 10.12 -7.08
CA ASN A 218 15.90 11.12 -6.13
C ASN A 218 15.14 10.99 -4.81
N TYR A 219 15.81 11.16 -3.68
CA TYR A 219 15.13 11.30 -2.40
C TYR A 219 14.17 12.50 -2.45
N VAL A 220 13.02 12.37 -1.79
CA VAL A 220 12.10 13.48 -1.63
C VAL A 220 12.67 14.43 -0.58
N GLN A 221 12.75 15.73 -0.89
CA GLN A 221 13.38 16.72 0.00
C GLN A 221 12.78 16.73 1.41
N THR A 222 11.47 16.46 1.52
CA THR A 222 10.76 16.44 2.80
C THR A 222 11.16 15.26 3.71
N ASN A 223 11.79 14.19 3.19
CA ASN A 223 12.17 13.05 4.01
C ASN A 223 12.98 13.47 5.25
N ASN A 224 12.71 12.80 6.37
CA ASN A 224 13.73 12.69 7.41
C ASN A 224 14.89 11.81 6.90
N PHE A 225 16.08 12.01 7.46
CA PHE A 225 17.29 11.31 7.01
C PHE A 225 18.22 11.00 8.18
N ASN A 226 18.42 9.73 8.50
CA ASN A 226 19.25 9.28 9.62
C ASN A 226 19.64 7.80 9.43
N SER A 227 20.36 7.26 10.41
CA SER A 227 20.82 5.87 10.42
C SER A 227 19.72 4.82 10.49
N ASP A 228 18.49 5.23 10.79
CA ASP A 228 17.38 4.32 11.07
C ASP A 228 16.59 3.96 9.80
N ILE A 229 16.81 4.64 8.68
CA ILE A 229 16.22 4.26 7.38
C ILE A 229 16.80 2.92 6.92
N THR A 230 15.90 1.98 6.66
CA THR A 230 16.20 0.64 6.14
C THR A 230 16.40 0.67 4.63
N LEU A 231 15.47 1.29 3.90
CA LEU A 231 15.44 1.30 2.44
C LEU A 231 14.56 2.44 1.89
N SER A 232 14.58 2.61 0.58
CA SER A 232 13.74 3.55 -0.15
C SER A 232 12.75 2.86 -1.09
N ALA A 233 11.58 3.48 -1.26
CA ALA A 233 10.57 3.07 -2.23
C ALA A 233 9.89 4.28 -2.87
N PRO A 234 9.22 4.12 -4.03
CA PRO A 234 8.37 5.15 -4.62
C PRO A 234 7.45 5.80 -3.59
N GLY A 235 7.41 7.14 -3.56
CA GLY A 235 6.59 7.87 -2.60
C GLY A 235 5.98 9.15 -3.12
N ILE A 236 5.99 9.37 -4.45
CA ILE A 236 5.41 10.57 -5.08
C ILE A 236 4.27 10.18 -6.01
N ASP A 237 3.12 10.81 -5.85
CA ASP A 237 1.94 10.59 -6.66
C ASP A 237 1.53 9.11 -6.75
N ILE A 238 1.56 8.41 -5.61
CA ILE A 238 1.16 7.01 -5.53
C ILE A 238 -0.37 6.92 -5.66
N PRO A 239 -0.90 6.17 -6.64
CA PRO A 239 -2.32 6.18 -6.96
C PRO A 239 -3.17 5.48 -5.91
N THR A 240 -4.30 6.12 -5.58
CA THR A 240 -5.36 5.56 -4.72
C THR A 240 -6.57 5.17 -5.57
N SER A 241 -7.54 4.48 -4.95
CA SER A 241 -8.85 4.18 -5.53
C SER A 241 -9.88 5.30 -5.37
N LEU A 242 -9.52 6.41 -4.72
CA LEU A 242 -10.41 7.56 -4.57
C LEU A 242 -10.32 8.42 -5.82
N MET A 243 -11.44 9.06 -6.19
CA MET A 243 -11.46 10.03 -7.28
C MET A 243 -11.48 11.45 -6.73
N ASP A 244 -10.81 12.37 -7.41
CA ASP A 244 -10.96 13.80 -7.17
C ASP A 244 -12.26 14.32 -7.81
N GLU A 245 -12.56 15.60 -7.60
CA GLU A 245 -13.73 16.27 -8.18
C GLU A 245 -13.74 16.31 -9.73
N HIS A 246 -12.62 15.98 -10.36
CA HIS A 246 -12.46 15.93 -11.81
C HIS A 246 -12.47 14.49 -12.36
N GLY A 247 -12.75 13.49 -11.52
CA GLY A 247 -12.80 12.09 -11.91
C GLY A 247 -11.44 11.44 -12.16
N LYS A 248 -10.34 12.06 -11.71
CA LYS A 248 -8.99 11.45 -11.73
C LYS A 248 -8.73 10.74 -10.42
N ASN A 249 -7.89 9.70 -10.46
CA ASN A 249 -7.45 9.04 -9.22
C ASN A 249 -6.70 10.05 -8.34
N GLN A 250 -7.14 10.21 -7.10
CA GLN A 250 -6.35 10.90 -6.09
C GLN A 250 -5.05 10.14 -5.87
N VAL A 251 -4.01 10.89 -5.55
CA VAL A 251 -2.69 10.35 -5.28
C VAL A 251 -2.23 10.75 -3.89
N ILE A 252 -1.37 9.94 -3.29
CA ILE A 252 -0.70 10.24 -2.03
C ILE A 252 0.80 10.35 -2.25
N SER A 253 1.42 11.32 -1.55
CA SER A 253 2.85 11.60 -1.60
C SER A 253 3.42 11.66 -0.19
N GLY A 254 4.66 11.21 -0.03
CA GLY A 254 5.39 11.18 1.23
C GLY A 254 5.83 9.77 1.63
N THR A 255 6.59 9.69 2.72
CA THR A 255 7.11 8.42 3.26
C THR A 255 6.01 7.46 3.69
N SER A 256 4.81 7.96 4.03
CA SER A 256 3.61 7.16 4.28
C SER A 256 3.23 6.31 3.07
N ALA A 257 3.23 6.91 1.87
CA ALA A 257 2.94 6.24 0.61
C ALA A 257 3.96 5.14 0.29
N SER A 258 5.24 5.42 0.56
CA SER A 258 6.31 4.43 0.40
C SER A 258 6.16 3.28 1.39
N SER A 259 5.86 3.56 2.66
CA SER A 259 5.71 2.53 3.69
C SER A 259 4.60 1.53 3.35
N ILE A 260 3.44 2.03 2.87
CA ILE A 260 2.30 1.16 2.56
C ILE A 260 2.51 0.36 1.26
N LEU A 261 3.26 0.92 0.30
CA LEU A 261 3.71 0.19 -0.89
C LEU A 261 4.65 -0.97 -0.50
N VAL A 262 5.56 -0.75 0.45
CA VAL A 262 6.43 -1.79 1.01
C VAL A 262 5.64 -2.82 1.79
N SER A 263 4.65 -2.41 2.60
CA SER A 263 3.72 -3.33 3.26
C SER A 263 2.96 -4.21 2.25
N SER A 264 2.56 -3.66 1.10
CA SER A 264 1.92 -4.42 0.01
C SER A 264 2.86 -5.47 -0.59
N LEU A 265 4.13 -5.11 -0.81
CA LEU A 265 5.15 -6.05 -1.25
C LEU A 265 5.40 -7.14 -0.20
N VAL A 266 5.55 -6.77 1.07
CA VAL A 266 5.80 -7.73 2.16
C VAL A 266 4.62 -8.71 2.31
N ALA A 267 3.38 -8.25 2.13
CA ALA A 267 2.23 -9.14 2.09
C ALA A 267 2.34 -10.19 0.98
N LEU A 268 2.71 -9.79 -0.24
CA LEU A 268 2.95 -10.72 -1.35
C LEU A 268 4.11 -11.68 -1.04
N LEU A 269 5.21 -11.20 -0.47
CA LEU A 269 6.35 -12.04 -0.10
C LEU A 269 5.98 -13.09 0.96
N LYS A 270 5.19 -12.70 1.96
CA LYS A 270 4.67 -13.61 2.99
C LYS A 270 3.73 -14.66 2.41
N THR A 271 3.01 -14.35 1.34
CA THR A 271 2.26 -15.36 0.58
C THR A 271 3.16 -16.31 -0.19
N ILE A 272 4.22 -15.81 -0.83
CA ILE A 272 5.17 -16.62 -1.62
C ILE A 272 6.04 -17.51 -0.71
N ASP A 273 6.39 -17.01 0.46
CA ASP A 273 7.19 -17.68 1.48
C ASP A 273 6.58 -17.44 2.88
N PRO A 274 5.66 -18.32 3.34
CA PRO A 274 4.99 -18.17 4.62
C PRO A 274 5.91 -18.12 5.85
N GLU A 275 7.13 -18.63 5.74
CA GLU A 275 8.11 -18.64 6.85
C GLU A 275 8.96 -17.36 6.87
N ILE A 276 8.80 -16.45 5.90
CA ILE A 276 9.56 -15.19 5.89
C ILE A 276 9.21 -14.34 7.12
N ASN A 277 10.22 -13.85 7.82
CA ASN A 277 10.07 -12.96 8.96
C ASN A 277 10.90 -11.67 8.80
N GLY A 278 10.78 -10.76 9.77
CA GLY A 278 11.43 -9.44 9.70
C GLY A 278 12.96 -9.50 9.57
N LYS A 279 13.61 -10.48 10.21
CA LYS A 279 15.05 -10.68 10.08
C LYS A 279 15.42 -11.09 8.64
N ARG A 280 14.70 -12.08 8.08
CA ARG A 280 14.93 -12.54 6.72
C ARG A 280 14.65 -11.45 5.69
N LEU A 281 13.62 -10.63 5.89
CA LEU A 281 13.34 -9.48 5.02
C LEU A 281 14.47 -8.46 5.03
N ASN A 282 15.01 -8.11 6.20
CA ASN A 282 16.14 -7.18 6.29
C ASN A 282 17.37 -7.72 5.54
N GLU A 283 17.65 -9.02 5.63
CA GLU A 283 18.70 -9.65 4.83
C GLU A 283 18.42 -9.55 3.34
N ILE A 284 17.20 -9.85 2.90
CA ILE A 284 16.77 -9.75 1.51
C ILE A 284 16.99 -8.32 1.01
N PHE A 285 16.40 -7.32 1.67
CA PHE A 285 16.51 -5.92 1.26
C PHE A 285 17.96 -5.45 1.21
N LYS A 286 18.80 -5.83 2.19
CA LYS A 286 20.23 -5.52 2.17
C LYS A 286 20.97 -6.11 0.97
N GLN A 287 20.59 -7.30 0.51
CA GLN A 287 21.27 -8.00 -0.59
C GLN A 287 20.72 -7.62 -1.97
N THR A 288 19.46 -7.18 -2.04
CA THR A 288 18.75 -7.05 -3.32
C THR A 288 18.41 -5.62 -3.70
N SER A 289 18.46 -4.65 -2.77
CA SER A 289 18.18 -3.26 -3.11
C SER A 289 19.20 -2.68 -4.09
N ILE A 290 18.73 -1.84 -5.00
CA ILE A 290 19.58 -1.04 -5.89
C ILE A 290 20.17 0.10 -5.05
N ASP A 291 21.47 0.04 -4.82
CA ASP A 291 22.23 1.07 -4.12
C ASP A 291 22.08 2.44 -4.82
N LEU A 292 21.71 3.45 -4.04
CA LEU A 292 21.48 4.82 -4.48
C LEU A 292 22.26 5.78 -3.59
N GLY A 293 22.70 6.92 -4.14
CA GLY A 293 23.43 7.90 -3.35
C GLY A 293 24.88 7.48 -3.10
N THR A 294 25.28 7.44 -1.83
CA THR A 294 26.65 7.07 -1.46
C THR A 294 26.77 5.56 -1.43
N LYS A 295 27.84 5.00 -2.00
CA LYS A 295 28.04 3.54 -2.04
C LYS A 295 27.81 2.87 -0.68
N GLY A 296 26.91 1.88 -0.66
CA GLY A 296 26.50 1.16 0.52
C GLY A 296 25.34 1.86 1.25
N ARG A 297 25.09 1.43 2.49
CA ARG A 297 23.97 1.99 3.25
C ARG A 297 24.21 3.47 3.57
N ASP A 298 23.28 4.36 3.24
CA ASP A 298 23.35 5.79 3.57
C ASP A 298 22.08 6.33 4.26
N ASP A 299 22.18 7.54 4.82
CA ASP A 299 21.12 8.17 5.63
C ASP A 299 19.90 8.67 4.83
N HIS A 300 19.97 8.74 3.50
CA HIS A 300 18.87 9.20 2.65
C HIS A 300 18.12 8.02 2.02
N TYR A 301 18.85 6.96 1.66
CA TYR A 301 18.33 5.84 0.89
C TYR A 301 18.30 4.51 1.66
N GLY A 302 18.90 4.43 2.84
CA GLY A 302 19.10 3.15 3.52
C GLY A 302 19.94 2.22 2.66
N PHE A 303 19.51 0.97 2.48
CA PHE A 303 20.13 0.03 1.54
C PHE A 303 19.91 0.37 0.05
N GLY A 304 19.12 1.39 -0.26
CA GLY A 304 18.78 1.77 -1.61
C GLY A 304 17.32 1.50 -1.97
N LEU A 305 17.03 1.55 -3.26
CA LEU A 305 15.69 1.30 -3.81
C LEU A 305 15.38 -0.19 -3.84
N ILE A 306 14.19 -0.57 -3.38
CA ILE A 306 13.65 -1.93 -3.56
C ILE A 306 13.70 -2.34 -5.04
N ASP A 307 14.22 -3.54 -5.28
CA ASP A 307 14.18 -4.20 -6.58
C ASP A 307 13.39 -5.51 -6.48
N PHE A 308 12.14 -5.48 -6.96
CA PHE A 308 11.25 -6.63 -6.93
C PHE A 308 11.84 -7.84 -7.64
N GLN A 309 12.50 -7.63 -8.80
CA GLN A 309 13.06 -8.75 -9.55
C GLN A 309 14.18 -9.44 -8.79
N SER A 310 15.08 -8.67 -8.17
CA SER A 310 16.17 -9.24 -7.37
C SER A 310 15.66 -9.92 -6.11
N ILE A 311 14.63 -9.36 -5.46
CA ILE A 311 13.95 -10.00 -4.31
C ILE A 311 13.39 -11.38 -4.69
N ILE A 312 12.59 -11.45 -5.75
CA ILE A 312 11.96 -12.72 -6.15
C ILE A 312 13.00 -13.77 -6.57
N LYS A 313 14.08 -13.36 -7.25
CA LYS A 313 15.20 -14.27 -7.55
C LYS A 313 15.84 -14.81 -6.28
N TYR A 314 16.11 -13.95 -5.31
CA TYR A 314 16.77 -14.33 -4.06
C TYR A 314 15.88 -15.27 -3.21
N VAL A 315 14.58 -14.97 -3.09
CA VAL A 315 13.62 -15.83 -2.36
C VAL A 315 13.52 -17.22 -3.00
N ASN A 316 13.51 -17.31 -4.33
CA ASN A 316 13.39 -18.60 -5.02
C ASN A 316 14.69 -19.42 -5.02
N GLN A 317 15.87 -18.80 -4.88
CA GLN A 317 17.15 -19.52 -4.80
C GLN A 317 17.41 -20.14 -3.42
N ALA A 318 16.69 -19.69 -2.39
CA ALA A 318 16.86 -20.15 -1.01
C ALA A 318 15.96 -21.34 -0.64
N LYS A 319 15.12 -21.82 -1.57
CA LYS A 319 14.28 -23.02 -1.45
C LYS A 319 14.98 -24.21 -2.10
#